data_AF-A0A950LBS1-F1
#
_entry.id   AF-A0A950LBS1-F1
#
_cell.length_a   1.000
_cell.length_b   1.000
_cell.length_c   1.000
_cell.angle_alpha   90.00
_cell.angle_beta   90.00
_cell.angle_gamma   90.00
#
_symmetry.space_group_name_H-M   'P 1'
#
loop_
_entity.id
_entity.type
_entity.pdbx_description
1 polymer ?
#
loop_
_entity_poly.entity_id
_entity_poly.type
_entity_poly.pdbx_seq_one_letter_code
_entity_poly.pdbx_strand_id
1 'polypeptide(L)'
;MKNKIVSPAEAAATIRDGDTVSVSGFVGIGTPDEVILAIESRFLDQGEPKELTLVFTAAPGDGKDRGINHLAHEGLVRRAVGGHWALLPKLSQLALEEKIEAYNLPLGCIAQLYREIAGGRPGLTTRVGLRTFVDPRHDGGKINQITSEDLVRLVEIEGKEWLFYKSFPINVALIRATTADLAGNLTFEREALTLDTLPAAMAAKNSRGLVIAQVERVAAEGSLNPRLVHVPGVLVDCVVVARPEHHWQTYATVHNHALSGQLRVPLDRIAPLPLDERKVIARRVALELPPGGIVNLGIG
;
A
#
# COMPACT_ATOMS: atom_id res chain seq x y z
N MET A 1 -4.99 30.12 -1.31
CA MET A 1 -4.73 28.67 -1.47
C MET A 1 -3.98 28.44 -2.76
N LYS A 2 -3.02 27.50 -2.77
CA LYS A 2 -2.21 27.18 -3.96
C LYS A 2 -2.87 25.98 -4.66
N ASN A 3 -3.16 26.10 -5.95
CA ASN A 3 -3.57 24.96 -6.78
C ASN A 3 -2.50 23.85 -6.65
N LYS A 4 -2.92 22.65 -6.23
CA LYS A 4 -2.03 21.50 -6.01
C LYS A 4 -1.99 20.51 -7.17
N ILE A 5 -2.73 20.78 -8.24
CA ILE A 5 -2.77 19.93 -9.43
C ILE A 5 -1.47 20.10 -10.18
N VAL A 6 -0.81 18.96 -10.45
CA VAL A 6 0.43 18.87 -11.21
C VAL A 6 0.34 17.74 -12.20
N SER A 7 1.17 17.77 -13.24
CA SER A 7 1.34 16.64 -14.15
C SER A 7 2.01 15.45 -13.45
N PRO A 8 1.84 14.21 -13.97
CA PRO A 8 2.54 13.04 -13.44
C PRO A 8 4.07 13.23 -13.42
N ALA A 9 4.64 13.86 -14.46
CA ALA A 9 6.07 14.13 -14.55
C ALA A 9 6.56 15.12 -13.48
N GLU A 10 5.81 16.21 -13.23
CA GLU A 10 6.14 17.16 -12.16
C GLU A 10 6.06 16.49 -10.78
N ALA A 11 5.07 15.63 -10.55
CA ALA A 11 4.97 14.86 -9.31
C ALA A 11 6.16 13.91 -9.13
N ALA A 12 6.50 13.12 -10.16
CA ALA A 12 7.65 12.22 -10.13
C ALA A 12 8.99 12.96 -9.96
N ALA A 13 9.11 14.19 -10.45
CA ALA A 13 10.28 15.05 -10.28
C ALA A 13 10.52 15.48 -8.81
N THR A 14 9.50 15.41 -7.95
CA THR A 14 9.66 15.73 -6.52
C THR A 14 10.36 14.63 -5.72
N ILE A 15 10.38 13.40 -6.25
CA ILE A 15 11.01 12.23 -5.63
C ILE A 15 12.51 12.28 -5.88
N ARG A 16 13.30 12.12 -4.82
CA ARG A 16 14.75 12.26 -4.83
C ARG A 16 15.43 10.91 -4.61
N ASP A 17 16.70 10.87 -4.96
CA ASP A 17 17.54 9.71 -4.70
C ASP A 17 17.53 9.34 -3.20
N GLY A 18 17.39 8.06 -2.91
CA GLY A 18 17.38 7.54 -1.54
C GLY A 18 16.08 7.78 -0.76
N ASP A 19 15.05 8.37 -1.37
CA ASP A 19 13.77 8.57 -0.69
C ASP A 19 13.13 7.23 -0.28
N THR A 20 12.55 7.21 0.92
CA THR A 20 11.62 6.16 1.35
C THR A 20 10.22 6.49 0.85
N VAL A 21 9.76 5.70 -0.11
CA VAL A 21 8.50 5.90 -0.83
C VAL A 21 7.48 4.84 -0.37
N SER A 22 6.47 5.27 0.39
CA SER A 22 5.33 4.41 0.68
C SER A 22 4.34 4.40 -0.47
N VAL A 23 3.90 3.24 -0.89
CA VAL A 23 2.94 3.08 -2.01
C VAL A 23 1.67 2.42 -1.50
N SER A 24 0.53 3.11 -1.65
CA SER A 24 -0.77 2.50 -1.37
C SER A 24 -1.10 1.42 -2.40
N GLY A 25 -1.81 0.39 -1.97
CA GLY A 25 -2.46 -0.55 -2.87
C GLY A 25 -2.59 -1.95 -2.30
N PHE A 26 -3.66 -2.63 -2.69
CA PHE A 26 -3.93 -4.03 -2.39
C PHE A 26 -4.29 -4.73 -3.70
N VAL A 27 -3.34 -5.45 -4.29
CA VAL A 27 -3.42 -5.92 -5.68
C VAL A 27 -3.56 -4.72 -6.62
N GLY A 28 -4.70 -4.59 -7.32
CA GLY A 28 -5.02 -3.44 -8.15
C GLY A 28 -5.98 -2.44 -7.52
N ILE A 29 -6.34 -2.63 -6.24
CA ILE A 29 -7.22 -1.70 -5.52
C ILE A 29 -6.36 -0.61 -4.88
N GLY A 30 -6.67 0.67 -5.13
CA GLY A 30 -5.98 1.78 -4.47
C GLY A 30 -4.53 1.99 -4.92
N THR A 31 -4.11 1.36 -6.02
CA THR A 31 -2.76 1.51 -6.59
C THR A 31 -2.69 2.79 -7.45
N PRO A 32 -1.71 3.70 -7.23
CA PRO A 32 -1.55 4.93 -8.00
C PRO A 32 -0.70 4.70 -9.28
N ASP A 33 -1.21 3.91 -10.22
CA ASP A 33 -0.45 3.45 -11.40
C ASP A 33 0.09 4.60 -12.30
N GLU A 34 -0.63 5.72 -12.48
CA GLU A 34 -0.16 6.84 -13.31
C GLU A 34 1.12 7.46 -12.73
N VAL A 35 1.17 7.62 -11.40
CA VAL A 35 2.34 8.18 -10.71
C VAL A 35 3.50 7.18 -10.73
N ILE A 36 3.21 5.89 -10.52
CA ILE A 36 4.21 4.82 -10.60
C ILE A 36 4.87 4.80 -11.99
N LEU A 37 4.07 4.83 -13.06
CA LEU A 37 4.56 4.86 -14.44
C LEU A 37 5.39 6.12 -14.74
N ALA A 38 5.02 7.26 -14.16
CA ALA A 38 5.79 8.49 -14.33
C ALA A 38 7.18 8.42 -13.66
N ILE A 39 7.28 7.74 -12.51
CA ILE A 39 8.57 7.48 -11.83
C ILE A 39 9.43 6.54 -12.68
N GLU A 40 8.84 5.44 -13.18
CA GLU A 40 9.54 4.50 -14.06
C GLU A 40 10.06 5.21 -15.32
N SER A 41 9.21 5.97 -16.02
CA SER A 41 9.60 6.73 -17.21
C SER A 41 10.76 7.68 -16.92
N ARG A 42 10.68 8.46 -15.83
CA ARG A 42 11.75 9.37 -15.45
C ARG A 42 13.08 8.62 -15.21
N PHE A 43 13.03 7.48 -14.53
CA PHE A 43 14.22 6.67 -14.30
C PHE A 43 14.80 6.12 -15.61
N LEU A 44 13.97 5.61 -16.52
CA LEU A 44 14.43 5.09 -17.81
C LEU A 44 15.03 6.18 -18.70
N ASP A 45 14.47 7.39 -18.65
CA ASP A 45 14.90 8.51 -19.51
C ASP A 45 16.14 9.24 -18.95
N GLN A 46 16.23 9.39 -17.63
CA GLN A 46 17.21 10.27 -16.96
C GLN A 46 18.16 9.52 -16.02
N GLY A 47 17.86 8.26 -15.70
CA GLY A 47 18.55 7.50 -14.67
C GLY A 47 18.19 7.93 -13.24
N GLU A 48 17.15 8.74 -13.03
CA GLU A 48 16.75 9.27 -11.71
C GLU A 48 15.23 9.12 -11.47
N PRO A 49 14.76 8.94 -10.22
CA PRO A 49 15.55 8.85 -8.99
C PRO A 49 16.24 7.48 -8.84
N LYS A 50 17.23 7.41 -7.96
CA LYS A 50 17.98 6.18 -7.66
C LYS A 50 17.79 5.72 -6.22
N GLU A 51 18.09 4.45 -5.99
CA GLU A 51 18.27 3.88 -4.65
C GLU A 51 17.08 4.07 -3.70
N LEU A 52 15.86 4.05 -4.23
CA LEU A 52 14.64 4.21 -3.45
C LEU A 52 14.45 3.08 -2.44
N THR A 53 13.84 3.40 -1.30
CA THR A 53 13.27 2.40 -0.39
C THR A 53 11.77 2.34 -0.59
N LEU A 54 11.25 1.24 -1.12
CA LEU A 54 9.81 1.02 -1.27
C LEU A 54 9.20 0.47 0.02
N VAL A 55 8.04 1.00 0.41
CA VAL A 55 7.29 0.52 1.59
C VAL A 55 5.84 0.28 1.20
N PHE A 56 5.32 -0.93 1.47
CA PHE A 56 3.96 -1.30 1.09
C PHE A 56 3.37 -2.33 2.06
N THR A 57 2.14 -2.11 2.51
CA THR A 57 1.46 -3.03 3.44
C THR A 57 1.01 -4.31 2.74
N ALA A 58 0.19 -4.16 1.71
CA ALA A 58 -0.14 -5.23 0.78
C ALA A 58 0.68 -5.10 -0.51
N ALA A 59 0.55 -6.05 -1.42
CA ALA A 59 1.24 -6.00 -2.71
C ALA A 59 0.46 -5.16 -3.74
N PRO A 60 0.88 -3.94 -4.12
CA PRO A 60 0.33 -3.23 -5.27
C PRO A 60 0.89 -3.85 -6.56
N GLY A 61 0.23 -4.90 -7.06
CA GLY A 61 0.66 -5.61 -8.26
C GLY A 61 -0.35 -6.66 -8.73
N ASP A 62 -0.17 -7.14 -9.95
CA ASP A 62 -1.06 -8.10 -10.63
C ASP A 62 -0.48 -9.51 -10.72
N GLY A 63 0.69 -9.75 -10.14
CA GLY A 63 1.44 -11.00 -10.32
C GLY A 63 2.16 -11.08 -11.67
N LYS A 64 2.32 -9.97 -12.39
CA LYS A 64 3.02 -9.87 -13.67
C LYS A 64 3.85 -8.59 -13.76
N ASP A 65 3.27 -7.54 -14.33
CA ASP A 65 3.98 -6.34 -14.78
C ASP A 65 3.44 -5.04 -14.17
N ARG A 66 2.25 -5.06 -13.56
CA ARG A 66 1.57 -3.84 -13.09
C ARG A 66 1.94 -3.45 -11.66
N GLY A 67 1.53 -2.25 -11.26
CA GLY A 67 1.80 -1.70 -9.94
C GLY A 67 3.30 -1.50 -9.72
N ILE A 68 3.81 -1.81 -8.53
CA ILE A 68 5.24 -1.56 -8.22
C ILE A 68 6.21 -2.50 -8.93
N ASN A 69 5.72 -3.48 -9.72
CA ASN A 69 6.58 -4.21 -10.65
C ASN A 69 7.22 -3.28 -11.69
N HIS A 70 6.59 -2.15 -12.02
CA HIS A 70 7.16 -1.08 -12.85
C HIS A 70 8.37 -0.39 -12.20
N LEU A 71 8.53 -0.47 -10.89
CA LEU A 71 9.67 0.13 -10.19
C LEU A 71 10.81 -0.88 -9.95
N ALA A 72 10.66 -2.13 -10.38
CA ALA A 72 11.64 -3.19 -10.17
C ALA A 72 12.80 -3.11 -11.18
N HIS A 73 13.55 -2.00 -11.14
CA HIS A 73 14.76 -1.78 -11.92
C HIS A 73 15.98 -1.71 -11.00
N GLU A 74 17.10 -2.33 -11.42
CA GLU A 74 18.38 -2.17 -10.73
C GLU A 74 18.81 -0.71 -10.73
N GLY A 75 19.26 -0.21 -9.58
CA GLY A 75 19.63 1.20 -9.38
C GLY A 75 18.46 2.14 -9.10
N LEU A 76 17.22 1.79 -9.47
CA LEU A 76 16.02 2.56 -9.06
C LEU A 76 15.64 2.24 -7.62
N VAL A 77 15.62 0.95 -7.26
CA VAL A 77 15.26 0.48 -5.91
C VAL A 77 16.49 -0.10 -5.24
N ARG A 78 16.77 0.37 -4.02
CA ARG A 78 17.79 -0.22 -3.14
C ARG A 78 17.19 -1.21 -2.14
N ARG A 79 15.98 -0.90 -1.65
CA ARG A 79 15.35 -1.62 -0.55
C ARG A 79 13.84 -1.73 -0.76
N ALA A 80 13.25 -2.84 -0.33
CA ALA A 80 11.80 -2.99 -0.24
C ALA A 80 11.38 -3.57 1.13
N VAL A 81 10.41 -2.92 1.78
CA VAL A 81 9.77 -3.36 3.02
C VAL A 81 8.30 -3.64 2.72
N GLY A 82 7.97 -4.91 2.56
CA GLY A 82 6.67 -5.37 2.08
C GLY A 82 5.95 -6.29 3.05
N GLY A 83 4.61 -6.27 3.06
CA GLY A 83 3.82 -7.24 3.82
C GLY A 83 3.25 -8.39 3.01
N HIS A 84 3.37 -8.33 1.68
CA HIS A 84 3.02 -9.43 0.79
C HIS A 84 3.83 -9.30 -0.50
N TRP A 85 4.43 -10.39 -0.98
CA TRP A 85 5.36 -10.37 -2.12
C TRP A 85 4.86 -11.15 -3.34
N ALA A 86 3.88 -12.06 -3.18
CA ALA A 86 3.54 -13.01 -4.24
C ALA A 86 2.95 -12.39 -5.52
N LEU A 87 2.52 -11.13 -5.50
CA LEU A 87 2.01 -10.41 -6.67
C LEU A 87 3.02 -9.44 -7.29
N LEU A 88 4.27 -9.53 -6.84
CA LEU A 88 5.37 -8.65 -7.22
C LEU A 88 6.56 -9.47 -7.78
N PRO A 89 6.38 -10.26 -8.84
CA PRO A 89 7.40 -11.19 -9.31
C PRO A 89 8.70 -10.49 -9.71
N LYS A 90 8.66 -9.30 -10.32
CA LYS A 90 9.87 -8.57 -10.72
C LYS A 90 10.66 -8.07 -9.52
N LEU A 91 9.97 -7.48 -8.54
CA LEU A 91 10.61 -7.01 -7.31
C LEU A 91 11.14 -8.19 -6.48
N SER A 92 10.38 -9.28 -6.43
CA SER A 92 10.80 -10.53 -5.77
C SER A 92 12.05 -11.12 -6.43
N GLN A 93 12.14 -11.05 -7.77
CA GLN A 93 13.33 -11.50 -8.49
C GLN A 93 14.56 -10.69 -8.09
N LEU A 94 14.48 -9.35 -8.03
CA LEU A 94 15.60 -8.52 -7.55
C LEU A 94 16.02 -8.88 -6.12
N ALA A 95 15.06 -9.17 -5.24
CA ALA A 95 15.36 -9.61 -3.88
C ALA A 95 16.07 -10.97 -3.86
N LEU A 96 15.56 -11.97 -4.59
CA LEU A 96 16.15 -13.32 -4.63
C LEU A 96 17.53 -13.34 -5.31
N GLU A 97 17.78 -12.42 -6.24
CA GLU A 97 19.06 -12.25 -6.92
C GLU A 97 20.06 -11.40 -6.12
N GLU A 98 19.76 -11.07 -4.85
CA GLU A 98 20.63 -10.27 -3.98
C GLU A 98 20.96 -8.87 -4.56
N LYS A 99 20.03 -8.29 -5.33
CA LYS A 99 20.19 -6.96 -5.96
C LYS A 99 19.61 -5.84 -5.12
N ILE A 100 18.65 -6.14 -4.25
CA ILE A 100 18.03 -5.17 -3.32
C ILE A 100 17.93 -5.75 -1.91
N GLU A 101 17.97 -4.89 -0.90
CA GLU A 101 17.58 -5.27 0.45
C GLU A 101 16.07 -5.53 0.51
N ALA A 102 15.62 -6.58 1.18
CA ALA A 102 14.23 -7.01 1.15
C ALA A 102 13.76 -7.53 2.51
N TYR A 103 12.64 -6.98 2.97
CA TYR A 103 11.97 -7.38 4.20
C TYR A 103 10.53 -7.82 3.91
N ASN A 104 10.14 -8.94 4.51
CA ASN A 104 8.76 -9.39 4.59
C ASN A 104 8.27 -9.29 6.04
N LEU A 105 7.56 -8.21 6.36
CA LEU A 105 7.04 -7.95 7.70
C LEU A 105 5.51 -8.15 7.70
N PRO A 106 4.88 -8.56 8.81
CA PRO A 106 3.43 -8.79 8.80
C PRO A 106 2.66 -7.54 8.34
N LEU A 107 1.75 -7.71 7.38
CA LEU A 107 0.96 -6.62 6.77
C LEU A 107 0.37 -5.67 7.82
N GLY A 108 -0.23 -6.22 8.89
CA GLY A 108 -0.83 -5.44 9.97
C GLY A 108 0.19 -4.65 10.80
N CYS A 109 1.42 -5.15 10.94
CA CYS A 109 2.51 -4.44 11.61
C CYS A 109 2.96 -3.23 10.78
N ILE A 110 3.09 -3.36 9.46
CA ILE A 110 3.43 -2.22 8.57
C ILE A 110 2.31 -1.17 8.62
N ALA A 111 1.04 -1.58 8.57
CA ALA A 111 -0.08 -0.65 8.64
C ALA A 111 -0.11 0.12 9.97
N GLN A 112 0.24 -0.54 11.08
CA GLN A 112 0.38 0.11 12.37
C GLN A 112 1.66 0.96 12.46
N LEU A 113 2.76 0.58 11.82
CA LEU A 113 3.97 1.39 11.75
C LEU A 113 3.73 2.76 11.12
N TYR A 114 2.88 2.86 10.08
CA TYR A 114 2.48 4.18 9.58
C TYR A 114 1.86 5.05 10.67
N ARG A 115 1.04 4.47 11.55
CA ARG A 115 0.44 5.19 12.69
C ARG A 115 1.47 5.54 13.76
N GLU A 116 2.47 4.70 13.99
CA GLU A 116 3.60 4.98 14.89
C GLU A 116 4.42 6.17 14.36
N ILE A 117 4.80 6.12 13.08
CA ILE A 117 5.57 7.17 12.40
C ILE A 117 4.78 8.49 12.38
N ALA A 118 3.48 8.43 12.03
CA ALA A 118 2.59 9.59 12.08
C ALA A 118 2.50 10.23 13.47
N GLY A 119 2.60 9.43 14.53
CA GLY A 119 2.59 9.90 15.91
C GLY A 119 3.96 10.25 16.49
N GLY A 120 5.04 10.18 15.70
CA GLY A 120 6.40 10.44 16.16
C GLY A 120 6.92 9.41 17.16
N ARG A 121 6.34 8.20 17.17
CA ARG A 121 6.72 7.11 18.09
C ARG A 121 7.91 6.33 17.51
N PRO A 122 8.76 5.73 18.38
CA PRO A 122 10.00 5.08 17.94
C PRO A 122 9.79 3.75 17.19
N GLY A 123 8.61 3.14 17.30
CA GLY A 123 8.30 1.85 16.70
C GLY A 123 7.04 1.21 17.28
N LEU A 124 6.66 0.09 16.70
CA LEU A 124 5.49 -0.71 17.10
C LEU A 124 5.92 -1.88 17.99
N THR A 125 5.32 -1.99 19.16
CA THR A 125 5.46 -3.18 20.02
C THR A 125 4.26 -4.11 19.85
N THR A 126 4.50 -5.35 19.44
CA THR A 126 3.44 -6.38 19.26
C THR A 126 4.00 -7.79 19.43
N ARG A 127 3.13 -8.77 19.66
CA ARG A 127 3.50 -10.20 19.69
C ARG A 127 3.36 -10.89 18.33
N VAL A 128 2.78 -10.20 17.34
CA VAL A 128 2.67 -10.72 15.97
C VAL A 128 4.08 -10.93 15.41
N GLY A 129 4.36 -12.13 14.88
CA GLY A 129 5.67 -12.50 14.33
C GLY A 129 6.57 -13.27 15.29
N LEU A 130 6.26 -13.37 16.59
CA LEU A 130 7.04 -14.18 17.51
C LEU A 130 7.10 -15.64 17.05
N ARG A 131 8.28 -16.24 17.13
CA ARG A 131 8.56 -17.65 16.76
C ARG A 131 8.30 -17.98 15.29
N THR A 132 8.24 -16.96 14.42
CA THR A 132 8.22 -17.14 12.96
C THR A 132 9.53 -16.60 12.38
N PHE A 133 9.72 -16.69 11.05
CA PHE A 133 10.86 -16.08 10.37
C PHE A 133 11.02 -14.57 10.64
N VAL A 134 9.96 -13.89 11.10
CA VAL A 134 9.99 -12.46 11.47
C VAL A 134 10.65 -12.20 12.82
N ASP A 135 10.69 -13.20 13.70
CA ASP A 135 11.40 -13.11 14.97
C ASP A 135 12.91 -12.94 14.72
N PRO A 136 13.59 -11.97 15.34
CA PRO A 136 15.01 -11.69 15.09
C PRO A 136 15.94 -12.80 15.58
N ARG A 137 15.43 -13.80 16.32
CA ARG A 137 16.16 -15.05 16.60
C ARG A 137 16.25 -16.00 15.39
N HIS A 138 15.44 -15.75 14.38
CA HIS A 138 15.46 -16.41 13.07
C HIS A 138 15.97 -15.42 12.03
N ASP A 139 15.13 -14.99 11.08
CA ASP A 139 15.55 -14.12 9.98
C ASP A 139 15.27 -12.64 10.24
N GLY A 140 14.50 -12.29 11.28
CA GLY A 140 14.09 -10.90 11.54
C GLY A 140 13.22 -10.30 10.43
N GLY A 141 12.60 -11.16 9.61
CA GLY A 141 11.81 -10.76 8.43
C GLY A 141 12.65 -10.43 7.21
N LYS A 142 13.97 -10.63 7.23
CA LYS A 142 14.87 -10.44 6.09
C LYS A 142 14.65 -11.56 5.07
N ILE A 143 14.58 -11.22 3.79
CA ILE A 143 14.30 -12.20 2.71
C ILE A 143 15.59 -12.80 2.14
N ASN A 144 16.70 -12.07 2.19
CA ASN A 144 17.94 -12.42 1.50
C ASN A 144 19.19 -12.03 2.34
N GLN A 145 20.38 -12.40 1.86
CA GLN A 145 21.62 -12.25 2.63
C GLN A 145 22.18 -10.83 2.63
N ILE A 146 21.98 -10.05 1.56
CA ILE A 146 22.44 -8.65 1.52
C ILE A 146 21.69 -7.74 2.48
N THR A 147 20.49 -8.16 2.90
CA THR A 147 19.69 -7.44 3.91
C THR A 147 20.31 -7.61 5.29
N SER A 148 20.92 -6.55 5.82
CA SER A 148 21.67 -6.63 7.08
C SER A 148 21.06 -5.85 8.24
N GLU A 149 20.39 -4.72 8.00
CA GLU A 149 19.83 -3.87 9.06
C GLU A 149 18.71 -4.58 9.86
N ASP A 150 18.75 -4.49 11.19
CA ASP A 150 17.69 -5.02 12.05
C ASP A 150 16.53 -4.03 12.18
N LEU A 151 15.40 -4.37 11.55
CA LEU A 151 14.13 -3.64 11.70
C LEU A 151 13.24 -4.21 12.81
N VAL A 152 13.52 -5.42 13.29
CA VAL A 152 12.75 -6.10 14.34
C VAL A 152 13.68 -6.44 15.49
N ARG A 153 13.26 -6.17 16.72
CA ARG A 153 14.00 -6.51 17.94
C ARG A 153 13.12 -7.26 18.92
N LEU A 154 13.70 -8.17 19.68
CA LEU A 154 13.03 -8.77 20.83
C LEU A 154 13.16 -7.82 22.02
N VAL A 155 12.05 -7.53 22.70
CA VAL A 155 12.02 -6.74 23.93
C VAL A 155 11.19 -7.45 24.99
N GLU A 156 11.49 -7.20 26.26
CA GLU A 156 10.70 -7.70 27.38
C GLU A 156 9.89 -6.57 28.00
N ILE A 157 8.58 -6.78 28.16
CA ILE A 157 7.67 -5.84 28.81
C ILE A 157 6.79 -6.64 29.77
N GLU A 158 6.85 -6.28 31.06
CA GLU A 158 6.13 -6.95 32.14
C GLU A 158 6.36 -8.49 32.16
N GLY A 159 7.61 -8.91 31.99
CA GLY A 159 8.00 -10.33 32.00
C GLY A 159 7.49 -11.14 30.80
N LYS A 160 7.03 -10.47 29.73
CA LYS A 160 6.58 -11.12 28.49
C LYS A 160 7.46 -10.65 27.33
N GLU A 161 7.77 -11.58 26.43
CA GLU A 161 8.44 -11.28 25.16
C GLU A 161 7.50 -10.55 24.20
N TRP A 162 8.03 -9.54 23.53
CA TRP A 162 7.40 -8.78 22.44
C TRP A 162 8.40 -8.55 21.31
N LEU A 163 7.88 -8.35 20.10
CA LEU A 163 8.64 -7.80 19.00
C LEU A 163 8.44 -6.29 18.93
N PHE A 164 9.54 -5.57 18.80
CA PHE A 164 9.59 -4.15 18.53
C PHE A 164 10.02 -3.93 17.08
N TYR A 165 9.09 -3.43 16.27
CA TYR A 165 9.33 -3.03 14.89
C TYR A 165 9.74 -1.56 14.86
N LYS A 166 10.96 -1.27 14.41
CA LYS A 166 11.56 0.07 14.39
C LYS A 166 10.85 0.98 13.36
N SER A 167 10.49 2.20 13.76
CA SER A 167 10.00 3.22 12.83
C SER A 167 11.13 3.80 11.98
N PHE A 168 10.78 4.26 10.78
CA PHE A 168 11.67 4.92 9.82
C PHE A 168 10.90 6.05 9.12
N PRO A 169 11.60 7.07 8.57
CA PRO A 169 10.92 8.17 7.90
C PRO A 169 10.23 7.70 6.61
N ILE A 170 9.08 8.31 6.29
CA ILE A 170 8.44 8.21 4.98
C ILE A 170 8.69 9.53 4.25
N ASN A 171 9.56 9.55 3.25
CA ASN A 171 9.90 10.76 2.51
C ASN A 171 8.79 11.14 1.51
N VAL A 172 8.17 10.15 0.89
CA VAL A 172 7.07 10.34 -0.06
C VAL A 172 5.98 9.30 0.17
N ALA A 173 4.73 9.73 0.27
CA ALA A 173 3.58 8.84 0.24
C ALA A 173 2.82 8.97 -1.08
N LEU A 174 2.79 7.89 -1.85
CA LEU A 174 1.95 7.76 -3.04
C LEU A 174 0.62 7.15 -2.61
N ILE A 175 -0.43 7.96 -2.67
CA ILE A 175 -1.79 7.55 -2.30
C ILE A 175 -2.74 7.71 -3.48
N ARG A 176 -3.88 7.03 -3.40
CA ARG A 176 -4.96 7.14 -4.38
C ARG A 176 -6.29 7.48 -3.70
N ALA A 177 -7.10 8.28 -4.38
CA ALA A 177 -8.48 8.57 -4.00
C ALA A 177 -9.34 8.72 -5.25
N THR A 178 -10.66 8.84 -5.09
CA THR A 178 -11.57 9.04 -6.23
C THR A 178 -11.60 10.49 -6.69
N THR A 179 -11.85 11.43 -5.78
CA THR A 179 -11.98 12.86 -6.12
C THR A 179 -11.11 13.71 -5.20
N ALA A 180 -10.41 14.71 -5.76
CA ALA A 180 -9.78 15.80 -5.01
C ALA A 180 -10.51 17.13 -5.23
N ASP A 181 -10.43 18.07 -4.29
CA ASP A 181 -10.66 19.49 -4.59
C ASP A 181 -9.33 20.24 -4.82
N LEU A 182 -9.40 21.53 -5.19
CA LEU A 182 -8.19 22.35 -5.44
C LEU A 182 -7.30 22.54 -4.20
N ALA A 183 -7.83 22.37 -2.99
CA ALA A 183 -7.08 22.42 -1.74
C ALA A 183 -6.42 21.07 -1.40
N GLY A 184 -6.78 20.00 -2.12
CA GLY A 184 -6.28 18.65 -1.96
C GLY A 184 -7.10 17.75 -1.04
N ASN A 185 -8.31 18.17 -0.62
CA ASN A 185 -9.18 17.29 0.17
C ASN A 185 -9.62 16.10 -0.68
N LEU A 186 -9.53 14.88 -0.13
CA LEU A 186 -9.76 13.65 -0.89
C LEU A 186 -11.01 12.90 -0.41
N THR A 187 -11.87 12.49 -1.36
CA THR A 187 -12.99 11.56 -1.14
C THR A 187 -12.79 10.26 -1.92
N PHE A 188 -13.39 9.17 -1.43
CA PHE A 188 -13.10 7.79 -1.85
C PHE A 188 -14.35 7.07 -2.36
N GLU A 189 -15.32 7.81 -2.89
CA GLU A 189 -16.67 7.31 -3.15
C GLU A 189 -16.76 6.21 -4.22
N ARG A 190 -15.72 6.00 -5.03
CA ARG A 190 -15.63 4.87 -5.98
C ARG A 190 -14.50 3.90 -5.66
N GLU A 191 -13.69 4.13 -4.63
CA GLU A 191 -12.68 3.16 -4.24
C GLU A 191 -13.33 1.91 -3.63
N ALA A 192 -12.76 0.73 -3.89
CA ALA A 192 -13.21 -0.50 -3.26
C ALA A 192 -12.76 -0.60 -1.79
N LEU A 193 -11.61 0.00 -1.47
CA LEU A 193 -11.03 0.06 -0.12
C LEU A 193 -10.34 1.42 0.05
N THR A 194 -10.35 1.95 1.27
CA THR A 194 -9.60 3.17 1.63
C THR A 194 -8.16 2.90 2.05
N LEU A 195 -7.86 1.64 2.39
CA LEU A 195 -6.55 1.14 2.81
C LEU A 195 -5.97 1.96 3.98
N ASP A 196 -4.66 2.15 3.99
CA ASP A 196 -3.81 2.86 4.94
C ASP A 196 -3.42 4.27 4.45
N THR A 197 -4.18 4.83 3.50
CA THR A 197 -3.88 6.12 2.84
C THR A 197 -3.74 7.28 3.82
N LEU A 198 -4.69 7.45 4.75
CA LEU A 198 -4.62 8.51 5.76
C LEU A 198 -3.40 8.35 6.71
N PRO A 199 -3.17 7.17 7.35
CA PRO A 199 -1.95 6.95 8.12
C PRO A 199 -0.65 7.18 7.34
N ALA A 200 -0.56 6.74 6.07
CA ALA A 200 0.63 6.93 5.23
C ALA A 200 0.87 8.43 4.94
N ALA A 201 -0.19 9.17 4.62
CA ALA A 201 -0.11 10.63 4.43
C ALA A 201 0.39 11.34 5.70
N MET A 202 -0.17 11.00 6.86
CA MET A 202 0.28 11.56 8.14
C MET A 202 1.73 11.18 8.47
N ALA A 203 2.13 9.93 8.19
CA ALA A 203 3.50 9.45 8.38
C ALA A 203 4.49 10.25 7.53
N ALA A 204 4.16 10.52 6.27
CA ALA A 204 4.97 11.35 5.39
C ALA A 204 5.08 12.78 5.94
N LYS A 205 3.97 13.43 6.32
CA LYS A 205 4.03 14.80 6.86
C LYS A 205 4.83 14.87 8.16
N ASN A 206 4.68 13.89 9.06
CA ASN A 206 5.45 13.86 10.30
C ASN A 206 6.94 13.56 10.06
N SER A 207 7.28 12.92 8.93
CA SER A 207 8.66 12.75 8.45
C SER A 207 9.19 13.96 7.68
N ARG A 208 8.45 15.07 7.62
CA ARG A 208 8.73 16.25 6.78
C ARG A 208 8.78 15.94 5.28
N GLY A 209 8.11 14.86 4.88
CA GLY A 209 7.99 14.41 3.50
C GLY A 209 6.79 15.01 2.75
N LEU A 210 6.56 14.44 1.57
CA LEU A 210 5.54 14.84 0.62
C LEU A 210 4.45 13.78 0.46
N VAL A 211 3.24 14.21 0.12
CA VAL A 211 2.13 13.32 -0.24
C VAL A 211 1.68 13.64 -1.66
N ILE A 212 1.75 12.63 -2.52
CA ILE A 212 1.29 12.67 -3.91
C ILE A 212 0.02 11.83 -4.00
N ALA A 213 -1.08 12.49 -4.33
CA ALA A 213 -2.39 11.86 -4.44
C ALA A 213 -2.79 11.72 -5.92
N GLN A 214 -2.95 10.48 -6.38
CA GLN A 214 -3.59 10.19 -7.65
C GLN A 214 -5.12 10.19 -7.49
N VAL A 215 -5.83 10.88 -8.39
CA VAL A 215 -7.30 10.93 -8.41
C VAL A 215 -7.90 10.68 -9.78
N GLU A 216 -9.16 10.25 -9.81
CA GLU A 216 -9.94 10.12 -11.04
C GLU A 216 -10.36 11.49 -11.59
N ARG A 217 -10.73 12.41 -10.70
CA ARG A 217 -11.28 13.72 -11.07
C ARG A 217 -11.04 14.79 -10.00
N VAL A 218 -11.26 16.04 -10.40
CA VAL A 218 -11.15 17.21 -9.53
C VAL A 218 -12.49 17.92 -9.43
N ALA A 219 -12.85 18.30 -8.20
CA ALA A 219 -14.00 19.12 -7.88
C ALA A 219 -13.58 20.58 -7.58
N ALA A 220 -14.55 21.49 -7.61
CA ALA A 220 -14.32 22.87 -7.21
C ALA A 220 -13.93 22.95 -5.72
N GLU A 221 -13.17 23.99 -5.35
CA GLU A 221 -12.79 24.21 -3.95
C GLU A 221 -14.04 24.37 -3.07
N GLY A 222 -14.08 23.67 -1.93
CA GLY A 222 -15.19 23.74 -0.99
C GLY A 222 -16.47 23.02 -1.43
N SER A 223 -16.48 22.33 -2.58
CA SER A 223 -17.69 21.62 -3.05
C SER A 223 -17.80 20.17 -2.55
N LEU A 224 -16.74 19.61 -1.95
CA LEU A 224 -16.78 18.26 -1.39
C LEU A 224 -17.56 18.27 -0.07
N ASN A 225 -18.35 17.22 0.17
CA ASN A 225 -19.02 17.04 1.47
C ASN A 225 -17.94 16.80 2.55
N PRO A 226 -17.81 17.67 3.57
CA PRO A 226 -16.74 17.55 4.56
C PRO A 226 -16.79 16.24 5.36
N ARG A 227 -17.97 15.62 5.50
CA ARG A 227 -18.12 14.33 6.19
C ARG A 227 -17.58 13.14 5.41
N LEU A 228 -17.38 13.30 4.10
CA LEU A 228 -16.84 12.27 3.21
C LEU A 228 -15.35 12.44 2.93
N VAL A 229 -14.75 13.55 3.37
CA VAL A 229 -13.30 13.79 3.23
C VAL A 229 -12.55 12.82 4.12
N HIS A 230 -11.79 11.92 3.50
CA HIS A 230 -11.00 10.90 4.21
C HIS A 230 -9.57 11.39 4.50
N VAL A 231 -8.95 12.05 3.52
CA VAL A 231 -7.63 12.67 3.68
C VAL A 231 -7.80 14.19 3.56
N PRO A 232 -7.56 14.95 4.65
CA PRO A 232 -7.61 16.40 4.61
C PRO A 232 -6.53 16.97 3.69
N GLY A 233 -6.88 18.01 2.93
CA GLY A 233 -6.00 18.60 1.93
C GLY A 233 -4.73 19.20 2.50
N VAL A 234 -4.70 19.57 3.79
CA VAL A 234 -3.46 20.02 4.47
C VAL A 234 -2.35 18.96 4.45
N LEU A 235 -2.70 17.68 4.34
CA LEU A 235 -1.73 16.59 4.24
C LEU A 235 -1.24 16.35 2.81
N VAL A 236 -1.92 16.88 1.79
CA VAL A 236 -1.63 16.60 0.38
C VAL A 236 -0.76 17.71 -0.20
N ASP A 237 0.32 17.35 -0.89
CA ASP A 237 1.24 18.30 -1.52
C ASP A 237 1.04 18.37 -3.04
N CYS A 238 0.79 17.23 -3.69
CA CYS A 238 0.56 17.13 -5.13
C CYS A 238 -0.71 16.31 -5.42
N VAL A 239 -1.51 16.77 -6.40
CA VAL A 239 -2.66 16.05 -6.93
C VAL A 239 -2.39 15.74 -8.41
N VAL A 240 -2.45 14.47 -8.79
CA VAL A 240 -2.29 14.01 -10.17
C VAL A 240 -3.62 13.42 -10.64
N VAL A 241 -4.17 13.96 -11.72
CA VAL A 241 -5.36 13.41 -12.36
C VAL A 241 -4.92 12.29 -13.30
N ALA A 242 -5.33 11.06 -13.00
CA ALA A 242 -4.95 9.88 -13.77
C ALA A 242 -5.70 9.78 -15.09
N ARG A 243 -5.08 9.15 -16.08
CA ARG A 243 -5.82 8.68 -17.25
C ARG A 243 -6.80 7.56 -16.83
N PRO A 244 -7.98 7.44 -17.48
CA PRO A 244 -8.98 6.46 -17.11
C PRO A 244 -8.46 5.02 -17.00
N GLU A 245 -7.59 4.60 -17.91
CA GLU A 245 -6.97 3.27 -17.94
C GLU A 245 -6.05 2.97 -16.74
N HIS A 246 -5.57 4.01 -16.05
CA HIS A 246 -4.71 3.91 -14.87
C HIS A 246 -5.47 4.16 -13.55
N HIS A 247 -6.81 4.25 -13.62
CA HIS A 247 -7.67 4.51 -12.46
C HIS A 247 -8.86 3.54 -12.34
N TRP A 248 -8.75 2.34 -12.88
CA TRP A 248 -9.77 1.31 -12.67
C TRP A 248 -9.88 0.94 -11.19
N GLN A 249 -11.08 0.57 -10.73
CA GLN A 249 -11.34 0.21 -9.33
C GLN A 249 -10.56 -1.05 -8.89
N THR A 250 -10.35 -1.99 -9.81
CA THR A 250 -9.42 -3.12 -9.70
C THR A 250 -8.75 -3.36 -11.06
N TYR A 251 -7.70 -4.19 -11.12
CA TYR A 251 -7.11 -4.57 -12.41
C TYR A 251 -8.03 -5.39 -13.33
N ALA A 252 -9.14 -5.92 -12.82
CA ALA A 252 -10.14 -6.66 -13.59
C ALA A 252 -11.47 -5.91 -13.75
N THR A 253 -11.62 -4.72 -13.18
CA THR A 253 -12.92 -4.05 -13.08
C THR A 253 -12.75 -2.54 -13.14
N VAL A 254 -13.29 -1.92 -14.19
CA VAL A 254 -13.30 -0.46 -14.36
C VAL A 254 -14.04 0.20 -13.20
N HIS A 255 -15.31 -0.18 -12.99
CA HIS A 255 -16.13 0.29 -11.87
C HIS A 255 -17.24 -0.70 -11.54
N ASN A 256 -17.41 -1.02 -10.26
CA ASN A 256 -18.52 -1.80 -9.75
C ASN A 256 -19.04 -1.16 -8.46
N HIS A 257 -20.30 -0.76 -8.47
CA HIS A 257 -20.99 -0.11 -7.35
C HIS A 257 -21.05 -0.99 -6.08
N ALA A 258 -21.01 -2.32 -6.22
CA ALA A 258 -20.99 -3.22 -5.07
C ALA A 258 -19.64 -3.19 -4.35
N LEU A 259 -18.54 -3.00 -5.08
CA LEU A 259 -17.21 -2.92 -4.48
C LEU A 259 -17.01 -1.62 -3.70
N SER A 260 -17.64 -0.51 -4.11
CA SER A 260 -17.62 0.75 -3.37
C SER A 260 -18.74 0.88 -2.33
N GLY A 261 -19.49 -0.20 -2.06
CA GLY A 261 -20.56 -0.21 -1.06
C GLY A 261 -21.80 0.63 -1.42
N GLN A 262 -21.94 1.07 -2.67
CA GLN A 262 -23.07 1.89 -3.13
C GLN A 262 -24.35 1.06 -3.36
N LEU A 263 -24.20 -0.24 -3.62
CA LEU A 263 -25.32 -1.18 -3.73
C LEU A 263 -24.96 -2.57 -3.22
N ARG A 264 -25.97 -3.41 -3.00
CA ARG A 264 -25.80 -4.84 -2.72
C ARG A 264 -26.31 -5.66 -3.91
N VAL A 265 -25.50 -6.61 -4.38
CA VAL A 265 -25.91 -7.53 -5.44
C VAL A 265 -26.96 -8.51 -4.88
N PRO A 266 -28.12 -8.70 -5.54
CA PRO A 266 -29.10 -9.71 -5.14
C PRO A 266 -28.54 -11.14 -5.16
N LEU A 267 -28.83 -11.94 -4.13
CA LEU A 267 -28.25 -13.28 -3.99
C LEU A 267 -28.73 -14.27 -5.06
N ASP A 268 -29.97 -14.12 -5.53
CA ASP A 268 -30.58 -14.92 -6.59
C ASP A 268 -29.92 -14.71 -7.97
N ARG A 269 -29.10 -13.66 -8.10
CA ARG A 269 -28.29 -13.36 -9.29
C ARG A 269 -26.91 -14.03 -9.25
N ILE A 270 -26.51 -14.63 -8.13
CA ILE A 270 -25.20 -15.30 -8.00
C ILE A 270 -25.34 -16.74 -8.47
N ALA A 271 -24.63 -17.10 -9.54
CA ALA A 271 -24.60 -18.47 -10.03
C ALA A 271 -24.08 -19.42 -8.95
N PRO A 272 -24.77 -20.54 -8.65
CA PRO A 272 -24.25 -21.54 -7.72
C PRO A 272 -22.92 -22.11 -8.23
N LEU A 273 -21.95 -22.26 -7.33
CA LEU A 273 -20.70 -22.94 -7.65
C LEU A 273 -20.99 -24.39 -8.12
N PRO A 274 -20.25 -24.93 -9.11
CA PRO A 274 -20.34 -26.34 -9.47
C PRO A 274 -19.95 -27.24 -8.27
N LEU A 275 -20.44 -28.48 -8.24
CA LEU A 275 -20.05 -29.43 -7.19
C LEU A 275 -18.70 -30.06 -7.53
N ASP A 276 -17.64 -29.37 -7.14
CA ASP A 276 -16.25 -29.79 -7.25
C ASP A 276 -15.60 -29.93 -5.85
N GLU A 277 -14.31 -30.28 -5.81
CA GLU A 277 -13.54 -30.41 -4.58
C GLU A 277 -13.56 -29.12 -3.74
N ARG A 278 -13.51 -27.95 -4.38
CA ARG A 278 -13.55 -26.65 -3.69
C ARG A 278 -14.89 -26.44 -3.00
N LYS A 279 -16.00 -26.73 -3.66
CA LYS A 279 -17.34 -26.62 -3.07
C LYS A 279 -17.57 -27.64 -1.96
N VAL A 280 -17.04 -28.87 -2.07
CA VAL A 280 -17.11 -29.88 -1.01
C VAL A 280 -16.38 -29.39 0.25
N ILE A 281 -15.15 -28.88 0.09
CA ILE A 281 -14.37 -28.29 1.19
C ILE A 281 -15.11 -27.09 1.78
N ALA A 282 -15.57 -26.15 0.95
CA ALA A 282 -16.28 -24.95 1.41
C ALA A 282 -17.55 -25.30 2.19
N ARG A 283 -18.31 -26.32 1.76
CA ARG A 283 -19.48 -26.82 2.50
C ARG A 283 -19.11 -27.38 3.85
N ARG A 284 -18.01 -28.14 3.96
CA ARG A 284 -17.55 -28.67 5.25
C ARG A 284 -17.09 -27.54 6.17
N VAL A 285 -16.32 -26.58 5.66
CA VAL A 285 -15.84 -25.41 6.41
C VAL A 285 -17.01 -24.53 6.87
N ALA A 286 -18.05 -24.40 6.05
CA ALA A 286 -19.25 -23.65 6.43
C ALA A 286 -19.94 -24.20 7.70
N LEU A 287 -19.77 -25.49 8.03
CA LEU A 287 -20.28 -26.07 9.26
C LEU A 287 -19.50 -25.64 10.52
N GLU A 288 -18.29 -25.09 10.36
CA GLU A 288 -17.49 -24.53 11.45
C GLU A 288 -17.83 -23.06 11.73
N LEU A 289 -18.67 -22.43 10.91
CA LEU A 289 -19.01 -21.02 11.08
C LEU A 289 -19.90 -20.82 12.32
N PRO A 290 -19.46 -20.02 13.31
CA PRO A 290 -20.27 -19.79 14.49
C PRO A 290 -21.49 -18.92 14.15
N PRO A 291 -22.69 -19.22 14.69
CA PRO A 291 -23.84 -18.34 14.58
C PRO A 291 -23.52 -16.93 15.11
N GLY A 292 -23.69 -15.91 14.26
CA GLY A 292 -23.35 -14.53 14.61
C GLY A 292 -21.85 -14.24 14.76
N GLY A 293 -20.99 -15.16 14.33
CA GLY A 293 -19.54 -15.02 14.43
C GLY A 293 -18.96 -13.91 13.55
N ILE A 294 -17.87 -13.31 14.03
CA ILE A 294 -17.00 -12.45 13.21
C ILE A 294 -15.90 -13.34 12.64
N VAL A 295 -15.86 -13.47 11.31
CA VAL A 295 -14.92 -14.36 10.62
C VAL A 295 -14.06 -13.59 9.62
N ASN A 296 -12.85 -14.08 9.38
CA ASN A 296 -11.98 -13.66 8.29
C ASN A 296 -11.69 -14.89 7.44
N LEU A 297 -12.03 -14.84 6.16
CA LEU A 297 -11.84 -15.94 5.21
C LEU A 297 -10.72 -15.53 4.24
N GLY A 298 -9.60 -16.25 4.31
CA GLY A 298 -8.50 -16.07 3.37
C GLY A 298 -8.85 -16.53 1.95
N ILE A 299 -7.99 -16.19 0.99
CA ILE A 299 -8.10 -16.70 -0.38
C ILE A 299 -7.83 -18.21 -0.36
N GLY A 300 -8.77 -19.00 -0.90
CA GLY A 300 -8.67 -20.46 -0.94
C GLY A 300 -10.03 -21.11 -1.15
#